data_AF-A0A821XB66-F1
#
_entry.id   AF-A0A821XB66-F1
#
_cell.length_a   1.000
_cell.length_b   1.000
_cell.length_c   1.000
_cell.angle_alpha   90.00
_cell.angle_beta   90.00
_cell.angle_gamma   90.00
#
_symmetry.space_group_name_H-M   'P 1'
#
loop_
_entity.id
_entity.type
_entity.pdbx_description
1 polymer ?
#
loop_
_entity_poly.entity_id
_entity_poly.type
_entity_poly.pdbx_seq_one_letter_code
_entity_poly.pdbx_strand_id
1 'polypeptide(L)'
;MNRPEWNIILVGCLACLTSGAIQSIGIVLLTKMVLCIRILYICPTKSSSDNDCFAVFIVECCMLVHSSYSSDVVLIKPIIIIILFLLQFTAFAAAGSKLTQRVRSKAFTCLLRQEVAYFDEPENNSGALCARLSSDAMALQEMSGTRLSIIVETFSMLAFGISLGFYFS
;
A
#
# COMPACT_ATOMS: atom_id res chain seq x y z
N MET A 1 8.79 -23.69 -17.27
CA MET A 1 7.81 -23.26 -16.26
C MET A 1 8.37 -22.09 -15.46
N ASN A 2 8.59 -20.94 -16.10
CA ASN A 2 9.01 -19.71 -15.45
C ASN A 2 8.59 -18.57 -16.40
N ARG A 3 7.66 -17.71 -15.99
CA ARG A 3 7.27 -16.56 -16.81
C ARG A 3 7.89 -15.29 -16.20
N PRO A 4 8.35 -14.33 -17.02
CA PRO A 4 9.20 -13.19 -16.61
C PRO A 4 8.45 -12.06 -15.85
N GLU A 5 7.30 -12.37 -15.24
CA GLU A 5 6.45 -11.34 -14.61
C GLU A 5 6.90 -11.00 -13.18
N TRP A 6 7.78 -11.85 -12.61
CA TRP A 6 8.40 -11.62 -11.32
C TRP A 6 9.16 -10.29 -11.25
N ASN A 7 9.79 -9.87 -12.35
CA ASN A 7 10.51 -8.60 -12.40
C ASN A 7 9.57 -7.40 -12.22
N ILE A 8 8.37 -7.47 -12.79
CA ILE A 8 7.36 -6.39 -12.67
C ILE A 8 6.82 -6.34 -11.24
N ILE A 9 6.58 -7.51 -10.63
CA ILE A 9 6.13 -7.60 -9.24
C ILE A 9 7.21 -7.08 -8.29
N LEU A 10 8.48 -7.42 -8.51
CA LEU A 10 9.60 -6.92 -7.70
C LEU A 10 9.70 -5.39 -7.74
N VAL A 11 9.57 -4.79 -8.92
CA VAL A 11 9.56 -3.33 -9.08
C VAL A 11 8.38 -2.71 -8.32
N GLY A 12 7.19 -3.32 -8.38
CA GLY A 12 6.02 -2.91 -7.60
C GLY A 12 6.25 -2.99 -6.09
N CYS A 13 6.87 -4.08 -5.60
CA CYS A 13 7.19 -4.24 -4.18
C CYS A 13 8.20 -3.20 -3.68
N LEU A 14 9.23 -2.89 -4.46
CA LEU A 14 10.19 -1.83 -4.13
C LEU A 14 9.49 -0.46 -4.05
N ALA A 15 8.56 -0.18 -4.97
CA ALA A 15 7.75 1.03 -4.93
C ALA A 15 6.87 1.09 -3.66
N CYS A 16 6.15 0.01 -3.32
CA CYS A 16 5.36 -0.11 -2.07
C CYS A 16 6.19 0.13 -0.81
N LEU A 17 7.43 -0.37 -0.77
CA LEU A 17 8.31 -0.18 0.38
C LEU A 17 8.65 1.30 0.55
N THR A 18 8.96 1.98 -0.54
CA THR A 18 9.27 3.43 -0.51
C THR A 18 8.05 4.29 -0.18
N SER A 19 6.87 4.01 -0.75
CA SER A 19 5.64 4.75 -0.47
C SER A 19 5.16 4.56 0.98
N GLY A 20 5.20 3.33 1.49
CA GLY A 20 4.85 3.02 2.88
C GLY A 20 5.76 3.71 3.91
N ALA A 21 7.06 3.83 3.63
CA ALA A 21 7.99 4.59 4.48
C ALA A 21 7.64 6.09 4.53
N ILE A 22 7.33 6.68 3.36
CA ILE A 22 6.93 8.09 3.24
C ILE A 22 5.64 8.35 4.02
N GLN A 23 4.65 7.46 3.92
CA GLN A 23 3.38 7.60 4.63
C GLN A 23 3.56 7.45 6.16
N SER A 24 4.42 6.53 6.60
CA SER A 24 4.74 6.33 8.02
C SER A 24 5.35 7.59 8.65
N ILE A 25 6.30 8.22 7.96
CA ILE A 25 6.93 9.47 8.39
C ILE A 25 5.88 10.59 8.47
N GLY A 26 4.98 10.68 7.49
CA GLY A 26 3.89 11.65 7.48
C GLY A 26 2.95 11.51 8.68
N ILE A 27 2.61 10.28 9.07
CA ILE A 27 1.74 10.01 10.22
C ILE A 27 2.42 10.43 11.53
N VAL A 28 3.70 10.09 11.73
CA VAL A 28 4.45 10.51 12.93
C VAL A 28 4.51 12.04 13.06
N LEU A 29 4.70 12.74 11.95
CA LEU A 29 4.70 14.21 11.93
C LEU A 29 3.35 14.78 12.39
N LEU A 30 2.25 14.23 11.85
CA LEU A 30 0.90 14.64 12.24
C LEU A 30 0.62 14.34 13.72
N THR A 31 1.01 13.17 14.22
CA THR A 31 0.86 12.81 15.63
C THR A 31 1.61 13.78 16.55
N LYS A 32 2.85 14.15 16.20
CA LYS A 32 3.64 15.14 16.98
C LYS A 32 3.01 16.54 16.93
N MET A 33 2.48 16.97 15.79
CA MET A 33 1.76 18.26 15.66
C MET A 33 0.50 18.32 16.54
N VAL A 34 -0.33 17.27 16.53
CA VAL A 34 -1.54 17.20 17.35
C VAL A 34 -1.20 17.18 18.84
N LEU A 35 -0.15 16.46 19.24
CA LEU A 35 0.33 16.45 20.63
C LEU A 35 0.81 17.84 21.08
N CYS A 36 1.52 18.56 20.21
CA CYS A 36 1.95 19.93 20.47
C CYS A 36 0.77 20.87 20.71
N ILE A 37 -0.26 20.83 19.85
CA ILE A 37 -1.48 21.63 20.03
C ILE A 37 -2.17 21.26 21.35
N ARG A 38 -2.22 19.97 21.70
CA ARG A 38 -2.80 19.51 22.96
C ARG A 38 -2.06 20.05 24.18
N ILE A 39 -0.72 20.07 24.16
CA ILE A 39 0.10 20.60 25.26
C ILE A 39 -0.07 22.12 25.37
N LEU A 40 -0.10 22.85 24.25
CA LEU A 40 -0.35 24.31 24.24
C LEU A 40 -1.71 24.68 24.83
N TYR A 41 -2.74 23.86 24.61
CA TYR A 41 -4.07 24.09 25.16
C TYR A 41 -4.17 23.73 26.66
N ILE A 42 -3.39 22.76 27.15
CA ILE A 42 -3.43 22.27 28.54
C ILE A 42 -2.47 23.02 29.47
N CYS A 43 -1.38 23.60 28.96
CA CYS A 43 -0.33 24.30 29.73
C CYS A 43 -0.37 25.85 29.66
N PRO A 44 -1.48 26.54 29.94
CA PRO A 44 -1.40 27.98 30.21
C PRO A 44 -1.12 28.32 31.70
N THR A 45 -0.91 27.33 32.59
CA THR A 45 -0.98 27.60 34.06
C THR A 45 0.19 27.12 34.95
N LYS A 46 1.22 26.42 34.45
CA LYS A 46 2.31 25.95 35.32
C LYS A 46 3.71 26.37 34.88
N SER A 47 4.37 27.00 35.84
CA SER A 47 5.52 27.89 35.74
C SER A 47 6.86 27.15 35.66
N SER A 48 7.62 27.49 34.63
CA SER A 48 9.07 27.82 34.63
C SER A 48 10.16 26.74 34.69
N SER A 49 9.90 25.43 34.78
CA SER A 49 10.99 24.42 34.65
C SER A 49 10.81 23.39 33.51
N ASP A 50 9.63 23.33 32.89
CA ASP A 50 9.32 22.45 31.74
C ASP A 50 9.54 23.13 30.37
N ASN A 51 10.11 24.34 30.36
CA ASN A 51 10.31 25.11 29.14
C ASN A 51 11.34 24.46 28.19
N ASP A 52 12.30 23.70 28.75
CA ASP A 52 13.35 23.03 27.97
C ASP A 52 12.81 21.78 27.25
N CYS A 53 11.92 21.01 27.89
CA CYS A 53 11.33 19.83 27.28
C CYS A 53 10.36 20.20 26.14
N PHE A 54 9.60 21.29 26.31
CA PHE A 54 8.71 21.81 25.28
C PHE A 54 9.49 22.40 24.10
N ALA A 55 10.57 23.15 24.36
CA ALA A 55 11.44 23.71 23.33
C ALA A 55 12.20 22.62 22.56
N VAL A 56 12.72 21.57 23.21
CA VAL A 56 13.40 20.44 22.55
C VAL A 56 12.44 19.66 21.65
N PHE A 57 11.18 19.47 22.06
CA PHE A 57 10.17 18.78 21.25
C PHE A 57 9.69 19.61 20.05
N ILE A 58 9.51 20.93 20.23
CA ILE A 58 9.25 21.90 19.16
C ILE A 58 10.43 21.92 18.17
N VAL A 59 11.67 21.95 18.67
CA VAL A 59 12.89 22.01 17.84
C VAL A 59 13.10 20.73 17.05
N GLU A 60 12.91 19.52 17.61
CA GLU A 60 12.97 18.28 16.82
C GLU A 60 11.89 18.21 15.73
N CYS A 61 10.64 18.60 16.05
CA CYS A 61 9.56 18.65 15.07
C CYS A 61 9.86 19.66 13.96
N CYS A 62 10.39 20.82 14.34
CA CYS A 62 10.77 21.88 13.41
C CYS A 62 11.96 21.45 12.55
N MET A 63 12.94 20.71 13.08
CA MET A 63 14.11 20.22 12.34
C MET A 63 13.76 19.13 11.30
N LEU A 64 12.77 18.27 11.57
CA LEU A 64 12.28 17.30 10.57
C LEU A 64 11.48 17.97 9.45
N VAL A 65 10.70 19.01 9.76
CA VAL A 65 10.06 19.86 8.75
C VAL A 65 11.13 20.62 7.96
N HIS A 66 12.13 21.20 8.63
CA HIS A 66 13.21 21.98 8.02
C HIS A 66 14.09 21.14 7.09
N SER A 67 14.43 19.90 7.48
CA SER A 67 15.18 18.96 6.63
C SER A 67 14.41 18.60 5.34
N SER A 68 13.08 18.58 5.39
CA SER A 68 12.25 18.38 4.21
C SER A 68 11.90 19.70 3.47
N TYR A 69 12.33 20.86 3.98
CA TYR A 69 12.06 22.20 3.46
C TYR A 69 13.34 22.91 2.98
N SER A 70 14.35 22.16 2.53
CA SER A 70 15.31 22.76 1.59
C SER A 70 14.54 23.12 0.31
N SER A 71 14.69 24.35 -0.20
CA SER A 71 13.86 24.91 -1.28
C SER A 71 13.74 24.01 -2.52
N ASP A 72 14.76 23.20 -2.79
CA ASP A 72 14.83 22.34 -3.99
C ASP A 72 13.99 21.06 -3.87
N VAL A 73 13.71 20.56 -2.65
CA VAL A 73 12.98 19.30 -2.44
C VAL A 73 11.45 19.48 -2.39
N VAL A 74 10.94 20.72 -2.32
CA VAL A 74 9.51 21.01 -2.21
C VAL A 74 8.76 20.77 -3.54
N LEU A 75 9.41 21.01 -4.68
CA LEU A 75 8.81 20.83 -6.01
C LEU A 75 9.06 19.43 -6.59
N ILE A 76 10.27 18.88 -6.38
CA ILE A 76 10.70 17.63 -7.04
C ILE A 76 10.13 16.38 -6.34
N LYS A 77 10.10 16.39 -5.00
CA LYS A 77 9.63 15.25 -4.19
C LYS A 77 8.17 14.82 -4.47
N PRO A 78 7.16 15.72 -4.59
CA PRO A 78 5.79 15.30 -4.90
C PRO A 78 5.68 14.65 -6.28
N ILE A 79 6.44 15.13 -7.27
CA ILE A 79 6.47 14.54 -8.63
C ILE A 79 7.00 13.11 -8.57
N ILE A 80 8.09 12.88 -7.83
CA ILE A 80 8.65 11.54 -7.62
C ILE A 80 7.65 10.61 -6.94
N ILE A 81 6.95 11.09 -5.91
CA ILE A 81 5.93 10.31 -5.18
C ILE A 81 4.80 9.89 -6.11
N ILE A 82 4.29 10.80 -6.95
CA ILE A 82 3.24 10.49 -7.92
C ILE A 82 3.72 9.41 -8.91
N ILE A 83 4.95 9.53 -9.41
CA ILE A 83 5.53 8.54 -10.33
C ILE A 83 5.65 7.17 -9.66
N LEU A 84 6.10 7.12 -8.40
CA LEU A 84 6.21 5.86 -7.64
C LEU A 84 4.85 5.20 -7.41
N PHE A 85 3.81 5.98 -7.05
CA PHE A 85 2.46 5.46 -6.90
C PHE A 85 1.88 4.93 -8.22
N LEU A 86 2.06 5.67 -9.31
CA LEU A 86 1.63 5.21 -10.64
C LEU A 86 2.32 3.92 -11.03
N LEU A 87 3.63 3.82 -10.82
CA LEU A 87 4.40 2.61 -11.08
C LEU A 87 3.93 1.43 -10.22
N GLN A 88 3.69 1.66 -8.93
CA GLN A 88 3.17 0.66 -7.99
C GLN A 88 1.84 0.09 -8.47
N PHE A 89 0.83 0.94 -8.66
CA PHE A 89 -0.52 0.49 -9.04
C PHE A 89 -0.54 -0.18 -10.42
N THR A 90 0.18 0.38 -11.40
CA THR A 90 0.22 -0.18 -12.75
C THR A 90 0.98 -1.51 -12.82
N ALA A 91 2.08 -1.66 -12.05
CA ALA A 91 2.83 -2.91 -11.98
C ALA A 91 1.98 -4.06 -11.41
N PHE A 92 1.30 -3.83 -10.28
CA PHE A 92 0.42 -4.82 -9.68
C PHE A 92 -0.82 -5.09 -10.54
N ALA A 93 -1.42 -4.08 -11.16
CA ALA A 93 -2.54 -4.27 -12.08
C ALA A 93 -2.15 -5.09 -13.33
N ALA A 94 -0.97 -4.83 -13.90
CA ALA A 94 -0.44 -5.58 -15.04
C ALA A 94 -0.10 -7.03 -14.67
N ALA A 95 0.48 -7.26 -13.49
CA ALA A 95 0.74 -8.61 -12.99
C ALA A 95 -0.56 -9.38 -12.71
N GLY A 96 -1.55 -8.72 -12.08
CA GLY A 96 -2.86 -9.30 -11.78
C GLY A 96 -3.66 -9.69 -13.01
N SER A 97 -3.64 -8.86 -14.07
CA SER A 97 -4.34 -9.18 -15.33
C SER A 97 -3.74 -10.40 -16.03
N LYS A 98 -2.41 -10.50 -16.10
CA LYS A 98 -1.71 -11.66 -16.69
C LYS A 98 -1.92 -12.94 -15.88
N LEU A 99 -1.93 -12.84 -14.55
CA LEU A 99 -2.25 -13.97 -13.68
C LEU A 99 -3.68 -14.46 -13.92
N THR A 100 -4.63 -13.53 -13.92
CA THR A 100 -6.06 -13.81 -14.17
C THR A 100 -6.28 -14.48 -15.51
N GLN A 101 -5.65 -13.97 -16.58
CA GLN A 101 -5.77 -14.55 -17.93
C GLN A 101 -5.30 -16.02 -17.96
N ARG A 102 -4.23 -16.35 -17.25
CA ARG A 102 -3.73 -17.73 -17.15
C ARG A 102 -4.66 -18.64 -16.38
N VAL A 103 -5.15 -18.16 -15.23
CA VAL A 103 -6.09 -18.94 -14.41
C VAL A 103 -7.36 -19.20 -15.22
N ARG A 104 -7.92 -18.18 -15.88
CA ARG A 104 -9.08 -18.32 -16.76
C ARG A 104 -8.85 -19.31 -17.90
N SER A 105 -7.70 -19.24 -18.58
CA SER A 105 -7.38 -20.18 -19.66
C SER A 105 -7.25 -21.63 -19.17
N LYS A 106 -6.61 -21.84 -18.01
CA LYS A 106 -6.51 -23.18 -17.40
C LYS A 106 -7.87 -23.70 -16.95
N ALA A 107 -8.66 -22.88 -16.25
CA ALA A 107 -9.99 -23.24 -15.77
C ALA A 107 -10.92 -23.60 -16.93
N PHE A 108 -10.92 -22.82 -18.02
CA PHE A 108 -11.67 -23.15 -19.24
C PHE A 108 -11.21 -24.47 -19.86
N THR A 109 -9.90 -24.72 -19.93
CA THR A 109 -9.37 -26.01 -20.43
C THR A 109 -9.81 -27.19 -19.57
N CYS A 110 -9.86 -27.01 -18.25
CA CYS A 110 -10.37 -28.03 -17.32
C CYS A 110 -11.86 -28.27 -17.50
N LEU A 111 -12.66 -27.20 -17.66
CA LEU A 111 -14.10 -27.30 -17.93
C LEU A 111 -14.39 -28.10 -19.21
N LEU A 112 -13.61 -27.90 -20.28
CA LEU A 112 -13.79 -28.66 -21.53
C LEU A 112 -13.45 -30.15 -21.42
N ARG A 113 -12.74 -30.58 -20.36
CA ARG A 113 -12.38 -31.99 -20.12
C ARG A 113 -13.37 -32.71 -19.21
N GLN A 114 -14.39 -32.01 -18.74
CA GLN A 114 -15.41 -32.55 -17.85
C GLN A 114 -16.39 -33.45 -18.62
N GLU A 115 -16.95 -34.46 -17.95
CA GLU A 115 -17.93 -35.38 -18.55
C GLU A 115 -19.27 -34.71 -18.86
N VAL A 116 -20.01 -35.23 -19.86
CA VAL A 116 -21.28 -34.62 -20.31
C VAL A 116 -22.32 -34.59 -19.19
N ALA A 117 -22.38 -35.65 -18.36
CA ALA A 117 -23.29 -35.74 -17.22
C ALA A 117 -23.10 -34.62 -16.19
N TYR A 118 -21.90 -34.02 -16.11
CA TYR A 118 -21.67 -32.87 -15.23
C TYR A 118 -22.44 -31.63 -15.67
N PHE A 119 -22.65 -31.45 -16.98
CA PHE A 119 -23.35 -30.29 -17.55
C PHE A 119 -24.87 -30.44 -17.51
N ASP A 120 -25.39 -31.63 -17.23
CA ASP A 120 -26.83 -31.90 -17.12
C ASP A 120 -27.42 -31.37 -15.80
N GLU A 121 -26.58 -31.15 -14.78
CA GLU A 121 -26.99 -30.54 -13.52
C GLU A 121 -27.38 -29.06 -13.76
N PRO A 122 -28.55 -28.60 -13.30
CA PRO A 122 -29.03 -27.23 -13.56
C PRO A 122 -28.08 -26.14 -13.04
N GLU A 123 -27.31 -26.44 -11.99
CA GLU A 123 -26.29 -25.55 -11.42
C GLU A 123 -24.99 -25.46 -12.25
N ASN A 124 -24.70 -26.49 -13.04
CA ASN A 124 -23.48 -26.65 -13.85
C ASN A 124 -23.77 -26.53 -15.35
N ASN A 125 -24.90 -25.93 -15.72
CA ASN A 125 -25.13 -25.60 -17.11
C ASN A 125 -24.01 -24.66 -17.63
N SER A 126 -23.76 -24.70 -18.93
CA SER A 126 -22.66 -23.96 -19.57
C SER A 126 -22.75 -22.44 -19.37
N GLY A 127 -23.95 -21.87 -19.27
CA GLY A 127 -24.17 -20.45 -18.99
C GLY A 127 -23.81 -20.06 -17.56
N ALA A 128 -24.24 -20.85 -16.58
CA ALA A 128 -23.94 -20.66 -15.16
C ALA A 128 -22.44 -20.79 -14.88
N LEU A 129 -21.78 -21.79 -15.46
CA LEU A 129 -20.33 -21.97 -15.33
C LEU A 129 -19.54 -20.83 -15.99
N CYS A 130 -19.98 -20.35 -17.17
CA CYS A 130 -19.33 -19.21 -17.84
C CYS A 130 -19.47 -17.92 -17.01
N ALA A 131 -20.65 -17.68 -16.43
CA ALA A 131 -20.90 -16.56 -15.54
C ALA A 131 -20.03 -16.63 -14.27
N ARG A 132 -19.99 -17.81 -13.62
CA ARG A 132 -19.12 -18.06 -12.46
C ARG A 132 -17.64 -17.84 -12.80
N LEU A 133 -17.17 -18.40 -13.90
CA LEU A 133 -15.78 -18.24 -14.35
C LEU A 133 -15.42 -16.77 -14.62
N SER A 134 -16.35 -15.98 -15.19
CA SER A 134 -16.15 -14.55 -15.40
C SER A 134 -16.10 -13.77 -14.08
N SER A 135 -17.00 -14.10 -13.14
CA SER A 135 -17.02 -13.50 -11.79
C SER A 135 -15.73 -13.81 -11.03
N ASP A 136 -15.30 -15.08 -11.02
CA ASP A 136 -14.08 -15.51 -10.34
C ASP A 136 -12.84 -14.85 -10.96
N ALA A 137 -12.81 -14.70 -12.28
CA ALA A 137 -11.72 -13.98 -12.95
C ALA A 137 -11.67 -12.49 -12.53
N MET A 138 -12.82 -11.81 -12.46
CA MET A 138 -12.88 -10.43 -11.98
C MET A 138 -12.40 -10.30 -10.53
N ALA A 139 -12.87 -11.20 -9.65
CA ALA A 139 -12.46 -11.23 -8.25
C ALA A 139 -10.94 -11.46 -8.12
N LEU A 140 -10.38 -12.40 -8.89
CA LEU A 140 -8.93 -12.67 -8.89
C LEU A 140 -8.11 -11.47 -9.37
N GLN A 141 -8.58 -10.74 -10.38
CA GLN A 141 -7.90 -9.56 -10.88
C GLN A 141 -7.89 -8.44 -9.84
N GLU A 142 -9.02 -8.20 -9.18
CA GLU A 142 -9.13 -7.18 -8.13
C GLU A 142 -8.24 -7.52 -6.92
N MET A 143 -8.30 -8.79 -6.48
CA MET A 143 -7.48 -9.28 -5.38
C MET A 143 -5.99 -9.18 -5.69
N SER A 144 -5.58 -9.65 -6.87
CA SER A 144 -4.16 -9.71 -7.24
C SER A 144 -3.58 -8.36 -7.68
N GLY A 145 -4.41 -7.42 -8.13
CA GLY A 145 -4.00 -6.09 -8.52
C GLY A 145 -4.01 -5.13 -7.32
N THR A 146 -5.13 -4.45 -7.14
CA THR A 146 -5.27 -3.35 -6.17
C THR A 146 -5.11 -3.82 -4.73
N ARG A 147 -5.72 -4.95 -4.35
CA ARG A 147 -5.70 -5.39 -2.94
C ARG A 147 -4.31 -5.85 -2.52
N LEU A 148 -3.59 -6.61 -3.37
CA LEU A 148 -2.20 -6.98 -3.07
C LEU A 148 -1.29 -5.77 -2.87
N SER A 149 -1.42 -4.74 -3.73
CA SER A 149 -0.65 -3.48 -3.57
C SER A 149 -0.88 -2.86 -2.19
N ILE A 150 -2.14 -2.74 -1.76
CA ILE A 150 -2.49 -2.14 -0.46
C ILE A 150 -1.99 -3.00 0.70
N ILE A 151 -2.08 -4.34 0.60
CA ILE A 151 -1.60 -5.24 1.65
C ILE A 151 -0.08 -5.08 1.85
N VAL A 152 0.69 -5.06 0.76
CA VAL A 152 2.15 -4.90 0.81
C VAL A 152 2.52 -3.51 1.36
N GLU A 153 1.83 -2.46 0.95
CA GLU A 153 2.02 -1.10 1.44
C GLU A 153 1.68 -0.98 2.94
N THR A 154 0.59 -1.59 3.39
CA THR A 154 0.18 -1.59 4.80
C THR A 154 1.19 -2.33 5.67
N PHE A 155 1.71 -3.46 5.18
CA PHE A 155 2.74 -4.21 5.90
C PHE A 155 4.03 -3.40 6.02
N SER A 156 4.43 -2.71 4.94
CA SER A 156 5.55 -1.76 4.95
C SER A 156 5.34 -0.67 6.00
N MET A 157 4.18 -0.01 5.97
CA MET A 157 3.83 1.05 6.90
C MET A 157 3.88 0.58 8.37
N LEU A 158 3.33 -0.61 8.65
CA LEU A 158 3.38 -1.20 9.99
C LEU A 158 4.82 -1.49 10.43
N ALA A 159 5.65 -2.07 9.56
CA ALA A 159 7.05 -2.35 9.87
C ALA A 159 7.85 -1.08 10.19
N PHE A 160 7.69 -0.03 9.39
CA PHE A 160 8.33 1.27 9.64
C PHE A 160 7.77 1.95 10.89
N GLY A 161 6.46 1.91 11.10
CA GLY A 161 5.80 2.47 12.29
C GLY A 161 6.30 1.83 13.59
N ILE A 162 6.37 0.49 13.64
CA ILE A 162 6.91 -0.25 14.80
C ILE A 162 8.38 0.08 15.02
N SER A 163 9.18 0.11 13.95
CA SER A 163 10.62 0.43 14.03
C SER A 163 10.87 1.82 14.60
N LEU A 164 10.11 2.83 14.16
CA LEU A 164 10.18 4.18 14.72
C LEU A 164 9.70 4.24 16.17
N GLY A 165 8.66 3.46 16.52
CA GLY A 165 8.16 3.36 17.88
C GLY A 165 9.23 2.86 18.87
N PHE A 166 9.99 1.82 18.51
CA PHE A 166 11.11 1.35 19.34
C PHE A 166 12.28 2.32 19.38
N TYR A 167 12.50 3.11 18.33
CA TYR A 167 13.58 4.11 18.31
C TYR A 167 13.32 5.28 19.26
N PHE A 168 12.06 5.71 19.40
CA PHE A 168 11.67 6.84 20.25
C PHE A 168 11.21 6.45 21.67
N SER A 169 11.14 5.16 21.99
CA SER A 169 10.81 4.65 23.33
C SER A 169 12.04 4.55 24.22
#